data_AF-A0A958RIF1-F1
#
_entry.id   AF-A0A958RIF1-F1
#
_cell.length_a   1.000
_cell.length_b   1.000
_cell.length_c   1.000
_cell.angle_alpha   90.00
_cell.angle_beta   90.00
_cell.angle_gamma   90.00
#
_symmetry.space_group_name_H-M   'P 1'
#
loop_
_entity.id
_entity.type
_entity.pdbx_description
1 polymer ?
#
loop_
_entity_poly.entity_id
_entity_poly.type
_entity_poly.pdbx_seq_one_letter_code
_entity_poly.pdbx_strand_id
1 'polypeptide(L)' 'EFSHELQEDIKTLMSLGIMIDADEEGYLLQIFTKPLEDRPTLFFEIIQRMGAQGFGAGNFKALFESIEREQARRGTL' A
#
# COMPACT_ATOMS: atom_id res chain seq x y z
N GLU A 1 4.18 16.30 -2.63
CA GLU A 1 5.26 17.20 -3.12
C GLU A 1 5.70 16.86 -4.55
N PHE A 2 5.37 15.69 -5.08
CA PHE A 2 5.60 15.36 -6.49
C PHE A 2 4.26 15.01 -7.16
N SER A 3 4.00 15.59 -8.33
CA SER A 3 2.76 15.38 -9.09
C SER A 3 3.14 14.82 -10.45
N HIS A 4 3.01 13.51 -10.60
CA HIS A 4 3.20 12.80 -11.86
C HIS A 4 1.87 12.54 -12.53
N GLU A 5 1.87 12.46 -13.87
CA GLU A 5 0.68 12.06 -14.61
C GLU A 5 0.47 10.55 -14.46
N LEU A 6 -0.67 10.17 -13.85
CA LEU A 6 -1.08 8.77 -13.72
C LEU A 6 -1.58 8.26 -15.06
N GLN A 7 -1.12 7.08 -15.47
CA GLN A 7 -1.58 6.44 -16.71
C GLN A 7 -2.83 5.59 -16.46
N GLU A 8 -3.05 5.19 -15.21
CA GLU A 8 -4.13 4.34 -14.75
C GLU A 8 -5.38 5.13 -14.36
N ASP A 9 -6.56 4.52 -14.53
CA ASP A 9 -7.81 5.10 -14.08
C ASP A 9 -7.91 5.08 -12.55
N ILE A 10 -7.98 6.27 -11.95
CA ILE A 10 -8.09 6.46 -10.50
C ILE A 10 -9.28 5.70 -9.92
N LYS A 11 -10.42 5.63 -10.62
CA LYS A 11 -11.60 4.90 -10.11
C LYS A 11 -11.33 3.41 -9.98
N THR A 12 -10.64 2.84 -10.96
CA THR A 12 -10.20 1.45 -10.93
C THR A 12 -9.24 1.20 -9.77
N LEU A 13 -8.21 2.05 -9.60
CA LEU A 13 -7.26 1.94 -8.48
C LEU A 13 -7.96 1.97 -7.12
N MET A 14 -8.88 2.92 -6.93
CA MET A 14 -9.67 3.02 -5.70
C MET A 14 -10.54 1.79 -5.46
N SER A 15 -11.18 1.24 -6.51
CA SER A 15 -12.04 0.05 -6.38
C SER A 15 -11.26 -1.20 -5.98
N LEU A 16 -9.99 -1.28 -6.38
CA LEU A 16 -9.09 -2.37 -6.04
C LEU A 16 -8.37 -2.16 -4.70
N GLY A 17 -8.48 -0.97 -4.10
CA GLY A 17 -7.74 -0.62 -2.88
C GLY A 17 -6.24 -0.44 -3.11
N ILE A 18 -5.85 -0.06 -4.33
CA ILE A 18 -4.46 0.23 -4.68
C ILE A 18 -4.10 1.63 -4.20
N MET A 19 -3.01 1.74 -3.47
CA MET A 19 -2.47 2.99 -2.94
C MET A 19 -1.42 3.56 -3.88
N ILE A 20 -1.28 4.89 -3.88
CA ILE A 20 -0.38 5.63 -4.75
C ILE A 20 0.59 6.41 -3.86
N ASP A 21 1.89 6.25 -4.10
CA ASP A 21 2.93 7.11 -3.52
C ASP A 21 3.85 7.64 -4.64
N ALA A 22 4.58 8.72 -4.39
CA ALA A 22 5.41 9.36 -5.39
C ALA A 22 6.70 9.95 -4.80
N ASP A 23 7.78 9.85 -5.56
CA ASP A 23 9.07 10.49 -5.28
C ASP A 23 9.46 11.44 -6.43
N GLU A 24 10.68 11.97 -6.40
CA GLU A 24 11.20 12.89 -7.43
C GLU A 24 11.25 12.26 -8.83
N GLU A 25 11.46 10.94 -8.92
CA GLU A 25 11.70 10.23 -10.19
C GLU A 25 10.42 9.64 -10.80
N GLY A 26 9.40 9.38 -9.98
CA GLY A 26 8.14 8.86 -10.48
C GLY A 26 7.12 8.54 -9.40
N TYR A 27 6.19 7.64 -9.72
CA TYR A 27 5.20 7.13 -8.77
C TYR A 27 5.20 5.61 -8.71
N LEU A 28 4.58 5.10 -7.65
CA LEU A 28 4.38 3.69 -7.42
C LEU A 28 2.93 3.41 -7.03
N LEU A 29 2.48 2.22 -7.43
CA LEU A 29 1.18 1.67 -7.10
C LEU A 29 1.41 0.44 -6.21
N GLN A 30 0.79 0.42 -5.04
CA GLN A 30 0.99 -0.63 -4.04
C GLN A 30 -0.34 -1.22 -3.56
N ILE A 31 -0.36 -2.53 -3.34
CA ILE A 31 -1.42 -3.22 -2.61
C ILE A 31 -0.81 -4.32 -1.74
N PHE A 32 -1.37 -4.47 -0.54
CA PHE A 32 -0.95 -5.49 0.42
C PHE A 32 -2.05 -6.53 0.59
N THR A 33 -1.65 -7.80 0.65
CA THR A 33 -2.59 -8.86 1.00
C THR A 33 -2.88 -8.81 2.50
N LYS A 34 -4.00 -9.44 2.90
CA LYS A 34 -4.14 -9.87 4.30
C LYS A 34 -3.04 -10.87 4.64
N PRO A 35 -2.75 -11.09 5.94
CA PRO A 35 -1.88 -12.19 6.34
C PRO A 35 -2.36 -13.52 5.76
N LEU A 36 -1.41 -14.33 5.26
CA LEU A 36 -1.72 -15.62 4.64
C LEU A 36 -1.98 -16.72 5.67
N GLU A 37 -1.44 -16.56 6.86
CA GLU A 37 -1.61 -17.47 7.98
C GLU A 37 -2.50 -16.84 9.05
N ASP A 38 -3.00 -17.67 9.97
CA ASP A 38 -3.76 -17.20 11.13
C ASP A 38 -2.94 -16.26 12.01
N ARG A 39 -1.62 -16.47 12.05
CA ARG A 39 -0.66 -15.57 12.69
C ARG A 39 -0.31 -14.43 11.74
N PRO A 40 -0.37 -13.16 12.18
CA PRO A 40 -0.14 -11.99 11.32
C PRO A 40 1.36 -11.74 11.09
N THR A 41 2.06 -12.70 10.48
CA THR A 41 3.52 -12.67 10.30
C THR A 41 3.93 -12.54 8.85
N LEU A 42 3.19 -13.17 7.93
CA LEU A 42 3.50 -13.17 6.49
C LEU A 42 2.36 -12.57 5.69
N PHE A 43 2.70 -11.59 4.86
CA PHE A 43 1.83 -10.99 3.85
C PHE A 43 2.64 -10.74 2.58
N PHE A 44 1.95 -10.53 1.47
CA PHE A 44 2.57 -10.10 0.22
C PHE A 44 2.27 -8.63 -0.06
N GLU A 45 3.27 -7.99 -0.64
CA GLU A 45 3.15 -6.70 -1.30
C GLU A 45 3.21 -6.94 -2.81
N ILE A 46 2.28 -6.34 -3.54
CA ILE A 46 2.37 -6.22 -5.00
C ILE A 46 2.62 -4.74 -5.29
N ILE A 47 3.72 -4.48 -6.01
CA ILE A 47 4.16 -3.13 -6.36
C ILE A 47 4.40 -3.00 -7.86
N GLN A 48 3.86 -1.94 -8.45
CA GLN A 48 4.18 -1.49 -9.80
C GLN A 48 4.90 -0.13 -9.72
N ARG A 49 6.05 -0.01 -10.39
CA ARG A 49 6.89 1.19 -10.37
C ARG A 49 6.85 1.87 -11.72
N MET A 50 6.51 3.14 -11.71
CA MET A 50 6.52 4.03 -12.87
C MET A 50 7.62 5.08 -12.66
N GLY A 51 8.87 4.62 -12.66
CA GLY A 51 10.06 5.46 -12.43
C GLY A 51 10.51 5.57 -10.97
N ALA A 52 9.58 5.52 -10.01
CA ALA A 52 9.91 5.66 -8.59
C ALA A 52 10.93 4.63 -8.09
N GLN A 53 11.94 5.10 -7.35
CA GLN A 53 12.97 4.27 -6.71
C GLN A 53 12.73 4.05 -5.22
N GLY A 54 11.88 4.86 -4.59
CA GLY A 54 11.53 4.74 -3.17
C GLY A 54 10.67 3.50 -2.83
N PHE A 55 10.31 3.36 -1.55
CA PHE A 55 9.50 2.23 -1.06
C PHE A 55 8.05 2.59 -0.70
N GLY A 56 7.64 3.84 -0.91
CA GLY A 56 6.30 4.30 -0.56
C GLY A 56 6.09 4.40 0.95
N ALA A 57 6.87 5.26 1.62
CA ALA A 57 6.85 5.39 3.08
C ALA A 57 5.46 5.77 3.62
N GLY A 58 4.65 6.51 2.85
CA GLY A 58 3.28 6.85 3.21
C GLY A 58 2.37 5.62 3.26
N ASN A 59 2.49 4.74 2.27
CA ASN A 59 1.70 3.51 2.17
C ASN A 59 2.03 2.52 3.29
N PHE A 60 3.29 2.49 3.75
CA PHE A 60 3.70 1.63 4.85
C PHE A 60 3.04 2.01 6.18
N LYS A 61 2.89 3.31 6.45
CA LYS A 61 2.17 3.78 7.64
C LYS A 61 0.70 3.36 7.61
N ALA A 62 0.03 3.53 6.47
CA ALA A 62 -1.36 3.12 6.29
C ALA A 62 -1.55 1.60 6.48
N LEU A 63 -0.59 0.79 6.01
CA LEU A 63 -0.58 -0.65 6.25
C LEU A 63 -0.52 -0.98 7.74
N PHE A 64 0.43 -0.40 8.48
CA PHE A 64 0.56 -0.65 9.92
C PHE A 64 -0.69 -0.25 10.69
N GLU A 65 -1.27 0.92 10.42
CA GLU A 65 -2.51 1.37 11.05
C GLU A 65 -3.68 0.42 10.75
N SER A 66 -3.74 -0.16 9.54
CA SER A 66 -4.75 -1.16 9.19
C SER A 66 -4.53 -2.49 9.93
N ILE A 67 -3.29 -2.91 10.12
CA ILE A 67 -2.94 -4.14 10.86
C ILE A 67 -3.26 -3.97 12.35
N GLU A 68 -2.87 -2.86 12.97
CA GLU A 68 -3.15 -2.56 14.37
C GLU A 68 -4.66 -2.54 14.64
N ARG A 69 -5.45 -1.92 13.74
CA ARG A 69 -6.91 -1.90 13.86
C ARG A 69 -7.50 -3.31 13.82
N GLU A 70 -6.99 -4.19 12.98
CA GLU A 70 -7.45 -5.58 12.90
C GLU A 70 -7.01 -6.40 14.12
N GLN A 71 -5.81 -6.17 14.65
CA GLN A 71 -5.36 -6.79 15.90
C GLN A 71 -6.21 -6.34 17.10
N ALA A 72 -6.59 -5.06 17.15
CA ALA A 72 -7.44 -4.52 18.22
C ALA A 72 -8.83 -5.17 18.20
N ARG A 73 -9.37 -5.38 16.98
CA ARG A 73 -10.64 -6.08 16.78
C ARG A 73 -10.60 -7.56 17.22
N ARG A 74 -9.44 -8.21 17.12
CA ARG A 74 -9.22 -9.60 17.54
C ARG A 74 -8.87 -9.73 19.03
N GLY A 75 -8.63 -8.62 19.73
CA GLY A 75 -8.32 -8.61 21.17
C GLY A 75 -6.90 -9.09 21.50
N THR A 76 -5.95 -8.95 20.58
CA THR A 76 -4.54 -9.39 20.75
C THR A 76 -3.57 -8.23 20.92
N LEU A 77 -4.05 -7.07 21.37
CA LEU A 77 -3.28 -5.83 21.60
C LEU A 77 -3.15 -5.55 23.10
#